data_AF-A0A7L3XDL6-F1
#
_entry.id   AF-A0A7L3XDL6-F1
#
_cell.length_a   1.000
_cell.length_b   1.000
_cell.length_c   1.000
_cell.angle_alpha   90.00
_cell.angle_beta   90.00
_cell.angle_gamma   90.00
#
_symmetry.space_group_name_H-M   'P 1'
#
loop_
_entity.id
_entity.type
_entity.pdbx_description
1 polymer ?
#
loop_
_entity_poly.entity_id
_entity_poly.type
_entity_poly.pdbx_seq_one_letter_code
_entity_poly.pdbx_strand_id
1 'polypeptide(L)'
;ASPGYCWPFQGSQSEVLIRLPTQVQPMSITVQHTSKIAFPLGTVSRAPRDFTISVSLCGTLGGLDEEGKDETLLGTFTYAMQKEPTQTFPLQNKIPRAFRFLKIIIQSNWGKTEYTCIYRVQVYGKIMGTNAISQTHV
;
A
#
# COMPACT_ATOMS: atom_id res chain seq x y z
N ALA A 1 1.24 -11.77 11.17
CA ALA A 1 1.40 -12.34 9.81
C ALA A 1 1.93 -13.76 9.94
N SER A 2 1.18 -14.75 9.46
CA SER A 2 1.62 -16.15 9.45
C SER A 2 2.48 -16.42 8.19
N PRO A 3 3.64 -17.08 8.30
CA PRO A 3 4.46 -17.53 7.19
C PRO A 3 3.66 -18.10 5.99
N GLY A 4 3.93 -17.62 4.78
CA GLY A 4 3.36 -18.18 3.54
C GLY A 4 2.02 -17.60 3.09
N TYR A 5 1.34 -16.80 3.94
CA TYR A 5 0.06 -16.14 3.62
C TYR A 5 0.24 -14.70 3.09
N CYS A 6 1.26 -14.46 2.26
CA CYS A 6 1.49 -13.15 1.66
C CYS A 6 0.95 -13.09 0.22
N TRP A 7 0.80 -11.88 -0.31
CA TRP A 7 0.53 -11.65 -1.74
C TRP A 7 1.87 -11.57 -2.49
N PRO A 8 2.20 -12.57 -3.32
CA PRO A 8 3.42 -12.57 -4.11
C PRO A 8 3.22 -11.77 -5.40
N PHE A 9 4.16 -10.89 -5.69
CA PHE A 9 4.27 -10.14 -6.93
C PHE A 9 5.53 -10.58 -7.66
N GLN A 10 5.42 -10.94 -8.93
CA GLN A 10 6.57 -11.40 -9.71
C GLN A 10 7.62 -10.29 -9.83
N GLY A 11 8.88 -10.63 -9.59
CA GLY A 11 9.99 -9.69 -9.63
C GLY A 11 10.07 -8.72 -8.45
N SER A 12 10.84 -7.65 -8.65
CA SER A 12 11.08 -6.57 -7.68
C SER A 12 10.28 -5.30 -7.96
N GLN A 13 9.56 -5.26 -9.09
CA GLN A 13 8.75 -4.13 -9.55
C GLN A 13 7.34 -4.61 -9.87
N SER A 14 6.32 -3.94 -9.33
CA SER A 14 4.92 -4.31 -9.54
C SER A 14 4.01 -3.15 -9.18
N GLU A 15 2.83 -3.10 -9.78
CA GLU A 15 1.76 -2.18 -9.41
C GLU A 15 0.56 -2.95 -8.87
N VAL A 16 -0.08 -2.38 -7.85
CA VAL A 16 -1.26 -2.97 -7.20
C VAL A 16 -2.32 -1.91 -7.03
N LEU A 17 -3.47 -2.10 -7.64
CA LEU A 17 -4.63 -1.25 -7.45
C LEU A 17 -5.55 -1.84 -6.37
N ILE A 18 -5.76 -1.10 -5.29
CA ILE A 18 -6.57 -1.49 -4.15
C ILE A 18 -7.86 -0.66 -4.16
N ARG A 19 -9.01 -1.34 -4.30
CA ARG A 19 -10.32 -0.73 -4.12
C ARG A 19 -10.71 -0.77 -2.64
N LEU A 20 -10.82 0.39 -2.03
CA LEU A 20 -11.30 0.57 -0.66
C LEU A 20 -12.81 0.29 -0.56
N PRO A 21 -13.28 -0.22 0.59
CA PRO A 21 -14.71 -0.50 0.79
C PRO A 21 -15.56 0.77 0.66
N THR A 22 -15.03 1.91 1.14
CA THR A 22 -15.65 3.23 1.11
C THR A 22 -14.67 4.30 0.60
N GLN A 23 -15.16 5.51 0.32
CA GLN A 23 -14.32 6.65 0.01
C GLN A 23 -13.62 7.16 1.28
N VAL A 24 -12.29 7.20 1.22
CA VAL A 24 -11.44 7.62 2.34
C VAL A 24 -10.55 8.75 1.88
N GLN A 25 -10.38 9.79 2.69
CA GLN A 25 -9.28 10.74 2.58
C GLN A 25 -8.06 10.12 3.27
N PRO A 26 -7.12 9.52 2.52
CA PRO A 26 -6.03 8.75 3.12
C PRO A 26 -5.04 9.69 3.83
N MET A 27 -4.59 9.28 5.01
CA MET A 27 -3.65 10.03 5.86
C MET A 27 -2.36 9.26 6.12
N SER A 28 -2.46 7.94 6.25
CA SER A 28 -1.30 7.06 6.38
C SER A 28 -1.62 5.67 5.84
N ILE A 29 -0.55 4.94 5.51
CA ILE A 29 -0.64 3.53 5.12
C ILE A 29 0.27 2.72 6.05
N THR A 30 -0.17 1.53 6.42
CA THR A 30 0.65 0.56 7.14
C THR A 30 0.93 -0.62 6.24
N VAL A 31 2.21 -0.97 6.15
CA VAL A 31 2.67 -2.16 5.44
C VAL A 31 3.23 -3.13 6.47
N GLN A 32 2.75 -4.37 6.44
CA GLN A 32 3.23 -5.44 7.30
C GLN A 32 3.99 -6.48 6.48
N HIS A 33 5.10 -6.95 7.06
CA HIS A 33 5.81 -8.14 6.64
C HIS A 33 5.99 -9.12 7.82
N THR A 34 6.61 -10.28 7.58
CA THR A 34 6.99 -11.22 8.64
C THR A 34 8.25 -10.79 9.38
N SER A 35 8.30 -11.14 10.67
CA SER A 35 9.48 -10.92 11.53
C SER A 35 10.69 -11.73 11.07
N LYS A 36 11.89 -11.17 11.32
CA LYS A 36 13.19 -11.85 11.18
C LYS A 36 13.28 -13.11 12.03
N ILE A 37 12.64 -13.12 13.20
CA ILE A 37 12.75 -14.22 14.18
C ILE A 37 12.04 -15.48 13.67
N ALA A 38 11.04 -15.33 12.81
CA ALA A 38 10.23 -16.44 12.32
C ALA A 38 10.86 -17.21 11.12
N PHE A 39 12.01 -16.77 10.57
CA PHE A 39 12.59 -17.38 9.37
C PHE A 39 14.13 -17.41 9.39
N PRO A 40 14.76 -18.41 8.75
CA PRO A 40 16.18 -18.36 8.40
C PRO A 40 16.47 -17.13 7.51
N LEU A 41 17.72 -16.64 7.56
CA LEU A 41 18.18 -15.49 6.79
C LEU A 41 17.82 -15.64 5.30
N GLY A 42 16.87 -14.83 4.81
CA GLY A 42 16.53 -14.78 3.37
C GLY A 42 15.06 -14.61 3.02
N THR A 43 14.13 -14.75 3.97
CA THR A 43 12.70 -14.48 3.69
C THR A 43 12.37 -13.00 3.77
N VAL A 44 13.04 -12.26 4.64
CA VAL A 44 12.80 -10.81 4.82
C VAL A 44 13.29 -10.01 3.61
N SER A 45 14.24 -10.53 2.82
CA SER A 45 14.69 -9.86 1.58
C SER A 45 13.65 -9.82 0.47
N ARG A 46 12.53 -10.55 0.63
CA ARG A 46 11.36 -10.50 -0.26
C ARG A 46 10.39 -9.36 0.10
N ALA A 47 10.61 -8.65 1.21
CA ALA A 47 9.81 -7.49 1.55
C ALA A 47 9.97 -6.40 0.49
N PRO A 48 8.94 -5.58 0.23
CA PRO A 48 9.12 -4.37 -0.56
C PRO A 48 10.19 -3.50 0.09
N ARG A 49 10.96 -2.79 -0.73
CA ARG A 49 11.95 -1.82 -0.26
C ARG A 49 11.41 -0.44 -0.59
N ASP A 50 11.57 0.02 -1.82
CA ASP A 50 11.12 1.35 -2.24
C ASP A 50 9.76 1.19 -2.91
N PHE A 51 8.80 2.02 -2.49
CA PHE A 51 7.45 2.00 -3.04
C PHE A 51 6.80 3.37 -2.98
N THR A 52 5.81 3.54 -3.85
CA THR A 52 5.07 4.78 -4.01
C THR A 52 3.58 4.52 -3.82
N ILE A 53 2.89 5.48 -3.20
CA ILE A 53 1.45 5.46 -3.02
C ILE A 53 0.84 6.57 -3.87
N SER A 54 -0.09 6.21 -4.74
CA SER A 54 -0.92 7.17 -5.48
C SER A 54 -2.40 6.85 -5.31
N VAL A 55 -3.25 7.82 -5.64
CA VAL A 55 -4.71 7.64 -5.73
C VAL A 55 -5.18 8.01 -7.12
N SER A 56 -6.27 7.37 -7.56
CA SER A 56 -6.89 7.65 -8.86
C SER A 56 -8.38 7.92 -8.71
N LEU A 57 -8.91 8.81 -9.56
CA LEU A 57 -10.35 8.99 -9.72
C LEU A 57 -11.01 7.91 -10.58
N CYS A 58 -10.21 7.05 -11.23
CA CYS A 58 -10.67 6.00 -12.12
C CYS A 58 -11.80 5.18 -11.45
N GLY A 59 -12.98 5.17 -12.07
CA GLY A 59 -14.16 4.45 -11.58
C GLY A 59 -15.19 5.26 -10.78
N THR A 60 -15.04 6.59 -10.67
CA THR A 60 -16.01 7.45 -9.95
C THR A 60 -16.97 8.20 -10.89
N LEU A 61 -16.65 8.31 -12.18
CA LEU A 61 -17.50 8.90 -13.20
C LEU A 61 -17.55 7.91 -14.37
N GLY A 62 -18.74 7.62 -14.89
CA GLY A 62 -18.97 6.67 -15.99
C GLY A 62 -18.44 7.15 -17.35
N GLY A 63 -17.25 7.76 -17.38
CA GLY A 63 -16.52 8.10 -18.59
C GLY A 63 -15.36 7.13 -18.77
N LEU A 64 -15.26 6.55 -19.96
CA LEU A 64 -14.01 6.00 -20.46
C LEU A 64 -13.01 7.16 -20.58
N ASP A 65 -12.34 7.54 -19.50
CA ASP A 65 -11.35 8.61 -19.55
C ASP A 65 -9.97 8.05 -19.19
N GLU A 66 -9.20 7.81 -20.26
CA GLU A 66 -7.73 7.81 -20.36
C GLU A 66 -6.96 7.30 -19.12
N GLU A 67 -6.57 6.03 -19.16
CA GLU A 67 -5.66 5.39 -18.20
C GLU A 67 -4.46 6.33 -17.86
N GLY A 68 -4.36 6.72 -16.59
CA GLY A 68 -3.18 7.38 -16.03
C GLY A 68 -3.21 8.90 -15.92
N LYS A 69 -4.23 9.61 -16.45
CA LYS A 69 -4.23 11.10 -16.41
C LYS A 69 -4.63 11.73 -15.07
N ASP A 70 -5.21 10.95 -14.16
CA ASP A 70 -5.76 11.45 -12.89
C ASP A 70 -5.17 10.71 -11.66
N GLU A 71 -3.90 10.31 -11.76
CA GLU A 71 -3.17 9.73 -10.64
C GLU A 71 -2.46 10.83 -9.84
N THR A 72 -2.79 10.94 -8.55
CA THR A 72 -2.08 11.85 -7.65
C THR A 72 -1.17 11.08 -6.71
N LEU A 73 0.12 11.42 -6.73
CA LEU A 73 1.14 10.92 -5.81
C LEU A 73 0.84 11.40 -4.37
N LEU A 74 0.73 10.45 -3.43
CA LEU A 74 0.55 10.72 -2.00
C LEU A 74 1.84 10.61 -1.19
N GLY A 75 2.83 9.88 -1.72
CA GLY A 75 4.18 9.84 -1.14
C GLY A 75 5.01 8.68 -1.66
N THR A 76 6.31 8.76 -1.42
CA THR A 76 7.30 7.72 -1.69
C THR A 76 7.98 7.32 -0.41
N PHE A 77 8.14 6.02 -0.20
CA PHE A 77 8.56 5.45 1.07
C PHE A 77 9.54 4.30 0.88
N THR A 78 10.32 4.03 1.92
CA THR A 78 11.20 2.86 2.00
C THR A 78 10.83 2.02 3.22
N TYR A 79 10.43 0.78 3.02
CA TYR A 79 10.21 -0.18 4.10
C TYR A 79 11.55 -0.71 4.61
N ALA A 80 11.82 -0.55 5.91
CA ALA A 80 13.12 -0.86 6.49
C ALA A 80 13.14 -2.23 7.16
N MET A 81 13.86 -3.21 6.63
CA MET A 81 13.94 -4.56 7.23
C MET A 81 14.51 -4.56 8.67
N GLN A 82 15.24 -3.51 9.07
CA GLN A 82 15.82 -3.41 10.41
C GLN A 82 14.84 -2.96 11.48
N LYS A 83 13.70 -2.37 11.09
CA LYS A 83 12.66 -1.91 12.00
C LYS A 83 11.63 -3.02 12.26
N GLU A 84 10.61 -2.68 13.04
CA GLU A 84 9.47 -3.54 13.30
C GLU A 84 8.82 -4.05 12.00
N PRO A 85 8.26 -5.27 11.98
CA PRO A 85 7.67 -5.86 10.77
C PRO A 85 6.43 -5.10 10.26
N THR A 86 5.77 -4.36 11.16
CA THR A 86 4.64 -3.50 10.83
C THR A 86 5.12 -2.05 10.84
N GLN A 87 5.06 -1.38 9.68
CA GLN A 87 5.55 0.00 9.52
C GLN A 87 4.45 0.88 8.98
N THR A 88 4.26 2.05 9.62
CA THR A 88 3.27 3.04 9.23
C THR A 88 3.94 4.24 8.59
N PHE A 89 3.43 4.64 7.44
CA PHE A 89 3.96 5.70 6.59
C PHE A 89 2.94 6.83 6.50
N PRO A 90 3.21 8.00 7.09
CA PRO A 90 2.36 9.17 6.94
C PRO A 90 2.45 9.70 5.51
N LEU A 91 1.29 9.93 4.89
CA LEU A 91 1.23 10.46 3.53
C LEU A 91 1.63 11.93 3.51
N GLN A 92 2.45 12.30 2.52
CA GLN A 92 3.07 13.61 2.40
C GLN A 92 2.10 14.63 1.79
N ASN A 93 1.38 14.23 0.74
CA ASN A 93 0.42 15.09 0.06
C ASN A 93 -0.98 14.91 0.66
N LYS A 94 -1.40 15.90 1.46
CA LYS A 94 -2.74 15.93 2.05
C LYS A 94 -3.74 16.56 1.08
N ILE A 95 -4.36 15.72 0.26
CA ILE A 95 -5.43 16.16 -0.64
C ILE A 95 -6.73 16.23 0.17
N PRO A 96 -7.49 17.34 0.15
CA PRO A 96 -8.78 17.46 0.84
C PRO A 96 -9.91 16.76 0.07
N ARG A 97 -9.64 15.55 -0.44
CA ARG A 97 -10.58 14.75 -1.24
C ARG A 97 -10.51 13.29 -0.81
N ALA A 98 -11.65 12.62 -0.85
CA ALA A 98 -11.74 11.19 -0.61
C ALA A 98 -11.64 10.39 -1.90
N PHE A 99 -10.93 9.26 -1.83
CA PHE A 99 -10.67 8.36 -2.94
C PHE A 99 -11.13 6.96 -2.58
N ARG A 100 -11.55 6.21 -3.59
CA ARG A 100 -11.90 4.79 -3.43
C ARG A 100 -10.81 3.86 -3.94
N PHE A 101 -9.92 4.34 -4.80
CA PHE A 101 -8.85 3.55 -5.38
C PHE A 101 -7.50 4.10 -4.96
N LEU A 102 -6.66 3.22 -4.41
CA LEU A 102 -5.29 3.51 -4.01
C LEU A 102 -4.38 2.56 -4.78
N LYS A 103 -3.34 3.11 -5.41
CA LYS A 103 -2.33 2.34 -6.12
C LYS A 103 -1.05 2.31 -5.30
N ILE A 104 -0.50 1.10 -5.14
CA ILE A 104 0.84 0.86 -4.58
C ILE A 104 1.74 0.45 -5.72
N ILE A 105 2.80 1.21 -5.93
CA ILE A 105 3.82 0.95 -6.95
C ILE A 105 5.08 0.50 -6.21
N ILE A 106 5.38 -0.79 -6.27
CA ILE A 106 6.61 -1.37 -5.75
C ILE A 106 7.71 -1.09 -6.78
N GLN A 107 8.76 -0.39 -6.38
CA GLN A 107 9.89 0.00 -7.24
C GLN A 107 11.09 -0.93 -7.05
N SER A 108 11.23 -1.49 -5.85
CA SER A 108 12.32 -2.40 -5.51
C SER A 108 11.93 -3.31 -4.33
N ASN A 109 12.73 -4.36 -4.13
CA ASN A 109 12.72 -5.18 -2.93
C ASN A 109 14.14 -5.28 -2.36
N TRP A 110 14.32 -6.08 -1.33
CA TRP A 110 15.59 -6.21 -0.61
C TRP A 110 16.55 -7.26 -1.20
N GLY A 111 16.56 -7.41 -2.53
CA GLY A 111 17.57 -8.19 -3.26
C GLY A 111 17.11 -9.56 -3.75
N LYS A 112 15.80 -9.76 -3.96
CA LYS A 112 15.24 -11.00 -4.48
C LYS A 112 14.71 -10.80 -5.90
N THR A 113 15.20 -11.60 -6.84
CA THR A 113 14.83 -11.46 -8.26
C THR A 113 13.54 -12.18 -8.63
N GLU A 114 13.14 -13.19 -7.86
CA GLU A 114 11.97 -14.04 -8.17
C GLU A 114 10.64 -13.32 -7.91
N TYR A 115 10.43 -12.83 -6.68
CA TYR A 115 9.19 -12.19 -6.26
C TYR A 115 9.37 -11.30 -5.03
N THR A 116 8.41 -10.38 -4.88
CA THR A 116 8.22 -9.51 -3.72
C THR A 116 6.95 -9.94 -3.00
N CYS A 117 6.93 -9.93 -1.67
CA CYS A 117 5.75 -10.32 -0.89
C CYS A 117 5.29 -9.23 0.06
N ILE A 118 3.98 -8.96 0.06
CA ILE A 118 3.34 -8.08 1.04
C ILE A 118 2.35 -8.92 1.85
N TYR A 119 2.44 -8.87 3.18
CA TYR A 119 1.54 -9.64 4.05
C TYR A 119 0.26 -8.89 4.38
N ARG A 120 0.37 -7.58 4.62
CA ARG A 120 -0.80 -6.75 4.87
C ARG A 120 -0.55 -5.32 4.44
N VAL A 121 -1.60 -4.73 3.90
CA VAL A 121 -1.70 -3.29 3.66
C VAL A 121 -2.92 -2.79 4.42
N GLN A 122 -2.76 -1.71 5.18
CA GLN A 122 -3.87 -1.07 5.88
C GLN A 122 -3.86 0.41 5.55
N VAL A 123 -5.01 0.96 5.18
CA VAL A 123 -5.13 2.38 4.82
C VAL A 123 -5.90 3.08 5.93
N TYR A 124 -5.31 4.14 6.48
CA TYR A 124 -5.91 4.95 7.52
C TYR A 124 -6.24 6.32 6.95
N GLY A 125 -7.42 6.82 7.29
CA GLY A 125 -7.89 8.11 6.81
C GLY A 125 -9.28 8.45 7.29
N LYS A 126 -9.80 9.59 6.85
CA LYS A 126 -11.16 10.03 7.19
C LYS A 126 -12.15 9.48 6.17
N ILE A 127 -13.19 8.81 6.64
CA ILE A 127 -14.30 8.40 5.79
C ILE A 127 -15.16 9.63 5.51
N MET A 128 -15.43 9.92 4.24
CA MET A 128 -16.37 10.99 3.89
C MET A 128 -17.73 10.35 3.58
N GLY A 129 -18.68 10.55 4.49
CA GLY A 129 -20.05 10.05 4.34
C GLY A 129 -20.53 9.14 5.48
N THR A 130 -20.45 9.61 6.74
CA THR A 130 -21.41 9.33 7.83
C THR A 130 -20.97 10.14 9.05
N ASN A 131 -21.91 10.73 9.78
CA ASN A 131 -21.70 11.31 11.13
C ASN A 131 -21.40 10.22 12.17
N ALA A 132 -20.38 9.40 11.94
CA ALA A 132 -19.95 8.37 12.87
C ALA A 132 -18.45 8.10 12.69
N ILE A 133 -17.69 8.40 13.75
CA ILE A 133 -16.31 7.98 13.92
C ILE A 133 -16.32 6.44 13.90
N SER A 134 -15.97 5.86 12.76
CA SER A 134 -15.72 4.42 12.66
C SER A 134 -14.37 4.21 11.99
N GLN A 135 -13.41 3.76 12.80
CA GLN A 135 -12.14 3.25 12.31
C GLN A 135 -12.42 1.91 11.63
N THR A 136 -12.46 1.88 10.30
CA THR A 136 -12.52 0.61 9.57
C THR A 136 -11.12 0.01 9.43
N HIS A 137 -10.97 -1.21 9.94
CA HIS A 137 -9.79 -2.04 9.80
C HIS A 137 -10.07 -3.06 8.68
N VAL A 138 -9.42 -2.90 7.52
CA VAL A 138 -9.37 -3.92 6.46
C VAL A 138 -8.13 -4.79 6.70
#